data_AF-A0A6J6B7J8-F1
#
_entry.id   AF-A0A6J6B7J8-F1
#
_cell.length_a   1.000
_cell.length_b   1.000
_cell.length_c   1.000
_cell.angle_alpha   90.00
_cell.angle_beta   90.00
_cell.angle_gamma   90.00
#
_symmetry.space_group_name_H-M   'P 1'
#
loop_
_entity.id
_entity.type
_entity.pdbx_description
1 polymer ?
#
loop_
_entity_poly.entity_id
_entity_poly.type
_entity_poly.pdbx_seq_one_letter_code
_entity_poly.pdbx_strand_id
1 'polypeptide(L)'
;MGKTRKRLLAALGVAAFVAASSVSNPALAVNQSCMTAPNLSDGSTSTQILANAVTLTQTNFEPGVANNGPYNAKFTIAASSLSKVDFKATTSKVGEYSQQATLAENINALAYVNTDYYNEGSRMPYSAMIVNGKLIYAPREPTNVVGVSTSPFDPKNPYSGVSNFKVGTISFNVSGVNQPTLSGTSAATAYTPAAAVTSLPANTAAVLLVNNVVSKLFVSGTTAKPKSGILIIASGTPASRIKKLKLGQRVSFKLPAAPALVTEMVADRVWAYGKARSKTKVLTIRAVNYEATGPGITLFDSNFTKSRATTQGSFTIVLDSTNRVVKKYWGGSPVVVPAGGSVLQLGTDGEAFYRDALTWSTLVIENEYKSVSGKKITSASGRGNKVLDLGVNIEVCDDRSEQIRPRTSIAWNNATGKIWLATSSSGVNINDFGFRQGGSTIHQLGDVLKSLGATDAVTVDGGGSTTFFAKILSRYKRLDVPDEAWIREIPIGVGLVPKS
;
A
#
# COMPACT_ATOMS: atom_id res chain seq x y z
N MET A 1 -31.65 56.75 -33.40
CA MET A 1 -30.71 56.43 -34.49
C MET A 1 -29.31 56.64 -33.92
N GLY A 2 -28.39 55.69 -33.77
CA GLY A 2 -28.28 54.31 -34.23
C GLY A 2 -26.79 54.02 -34.37
N LYS A 3 -26.33 52.92 -33.76
CA LYS A 3 -25.08 52.17 -34.07
C LYS A 3 -23.75 52.85 -33.69
N THR A 4 -22.78 52.27 -32.97
CA THR A 4 -22.65 50.95 -32.31
C THR A 4 -21.43 51.03 -31.36
N ARG A 5 -21.57 50.47 -30.15
CA ARG A 5 -20.45 50.22 -29.22
C ARG A 5 -19.45 49.22 -29.83
N LYS A 6 -18.16 49.55 -29.87
CA LYS A 6 -17.10 48.54 -30.01
C LYS A 6 -16.60 48.14 -28.62
N ARG A 7 -17.17 47.06 -28.11
CA ARG A 7 -16.55 46.20 -27.08
C ARG A 7 -15.37 45.51 -27.74
N LEU A 8 -14.15 45.74 -27.26
CA LEU A 8 -13.04 44.84 -27.54
C LEU A 8 -13.21 43.63 -26.61
N LEU A 9 -13.52 42.50 -27.23
CA LEU A 9 -13.57 41.18 -26.60
C LEU A 9 -12.15 40.80 -26.16
N ALA A 10 -12.00 40.52 -24.87
CA ALA A 10 -10.96 39.64 -24.37
C ALA A 10 -11.24 38.23 -24.94
N ALA A 11 -10.55 37.87 -26.01
CA ALA A 11 -10.56 36.52 -26.53
C ALA A 11 -9.77 35.64 -25.55
N LEU A 12 -10.51 34.79 -24.83
CA LEU A 12 -10.00 33.60 -24.16
C LEU A 12 -9.24 32.75 -25.20
N GLY A 13 -7.92 32.80 -25.15
CA GLY A 13 -7.06 31.80 -25.76
C GLY A 13 -7.15 30.51 -24.96
N VAL A 14 -8.16 29.69 -25.23
CA VAL A 14 -8.15 28.27 -24.89
C VAL A 14 -7.08 27.63 -25.76
N ALA A 15 -5.86 27.54 -25.24
CA ALA A 15 -4.85 26.66 -25.82
C ALA A 15 -5.35 25.22 -25.62
N ALA A 16 -5.94 24.67 -26.68
CA ALA A 16 -6.21 23.25 -26.78
C ALA A 16 -4.88 22.51 -26.67
N PHE A 17 -4.61 21.92 -25.51
CA PHE A 17 -3.63 20.85 -25.36
C PHE A 17 -4.18 19.65 -26.13
N VAL A 18 -3.87 19.59 -27.42
CA VAL A 18 -4.00 18.34 -28.20
C VAL A 18 -2.96 17.40 -27.62
N ALA A 19 -3.42 16.41 -26.87
CA ALA A 19 -2.63 15.26 -26.49
C ALA A 19 -2.26 14.49 -27.77
N ALA A 20 -1.16 14.89 -28.41
CA ALA A 20 -0.52 14.08 -29.43
C ALA A 20 0.12 12.90 -28.70
N SER A 21 -0.60 11.77 -28.67
CA SER A 21 -0.03 10.47 -28.41
C SER A 21 0.91 10.11 -29.57
N SER A 22 2.13 10.63 -29.55
CA SER A 22 3.21 10.11 -30.37
C SER A 22 3.61 8.75 -29.78
N VAL A 23 3.13 7.68 -30.42
CA VAL A 23 3.76 6.37 -30.37
C VAL A 23 5.24 6.56 -30.68
N SER A 24 6.08 6.46 -29.65
CA SER A 24 7.52 6.52 -29.76
C SER A 24 8.01 5.31 -30.56
N ASN A 25 8.61 5.56 -31.72
CA ASN A 25 9.40 4.57 -32.44
C ASN A 25 10.49 4.02 -31.49
N PRO A 26 10.72 2.69 -31.42
CA PRO A 26 11.73 2.10 -30.54
C PRO A 26 13.17 2.22 -31.09
N ALA A 27 13.44 3.16 -31.99
CA ALA A 27 14.76 3.38 -32.56
C ALA A 27 15.25 4.77 -32.13
N LEU A 28 16.38 4.77 -31.39
CA LEU A 28 17.04 5.88 -30.70
C LEU A 28 16.72 6.03 -29.20
N ALA A 29 16.68 4.92 -28.45
CA ALA A 29 17.06 4.98 -27.05
C ALA A 29 18.60 5.10 -26.99
N VAL A 30 19.11 6.32 -26.89
CA VAL A 30 20.49 6.52 -26.42
C VAL A 30 20.56 5.86 -25.05
N ASN A 31 21.51 4.94 -24.85
CA ASN A 31 21.82 4.38 -23.53
C ASN A 31 22.29 5.52 -22.62
N GLN A 32 21.35 6.27 -22.04
CA GLN A 32 21.65 7.30 -21.07
C GLN A 32 22.12 6.58 -19.81
N SER A 33 23.30 6.96 -19.32
CA SER A 33 23.80 6.41 -18.07
C SER A 33 22.90 6.89 -16.94
N CYS A 34 22.37 5.94 -16.17
CA CYS A 34 21.56 6.22 -15.01
C CYS A 34 22.32 7.10 -14.01
N MET A 35 21.63 8.09 -13.44
CA MET A 35 22.20 8.87 -12.36
C MET A 35 22.44 7.97 -11.16
N THR A 36 23.68 7.98 -10.67
CA THR A 36 24.08 7.16 -9.54
C THR A 36 23.32 7.59 -8.29
N ALA A 37 22.77 6.64 -7.54
CA ALA A 37 22.15 6.92 -6.26
C ALA A 37 23.17 7.46 -5.26
N PRO A 38 22.78 8.44 -4.43
CA PRO A 38 23.66 8.93 -3.40
C PRO A 38 23.88 7.86 -2.33
N ASN A 39 25.06 7.85 -1.73
CA ASN A 39 25.27 7.12 -0.50
C ASN A 39 24.64 7.91 0.65
N LEU A 40 23.73 7.28 1.40
CA LEU A 40 23.03 7.95 2.51
C LEU A 40 23.99 8.45 3.61
N SER A 41 25.21 7.90 3.71
CA SER A 41 26.23 8.39 4.64
C SER A 41 26.80 9.75 4.27
N ASP A 42 26.66 10.19 3.02
CA ASP A 42 27.23 11.44 2.52
C ASP A 42 26.33 12.64 2.88
N GLY A 43 25.12 12.36 3.38
CA GLY A 43 24.18 13.36 3.86
C GLY A 43 24.08 13.43 5.37
N SER A 44 23.57 14.56 5.87
CA SER A 44 23.25 14.72 7.29
C SER A 44 22.00 13.93 7.64
N THR A 45 22.18 12.83 8.39
CA THR A 45 21.12 11.86 8.72
C THR A 45 20.65 12.00 10.17
N SER A 46 19.33 11.95 10.36
CA SER A 46 18.69 11.80 11.67
C SER A 46 17.73 10.62 11.65
N THR A 47 17.66 9.88 12.76
CA THR A 47 16.78 8.73 12.92
C THR A 47 16.06 8.80 14.25
N GLN A 48 14.75 8.54 14.23
CA GLN A 48 13.93 8.38 15.42
C GLN A 48 13.02 7.16 15.30
N ILE A 49 12.65 6.58 16.43
CA ILE A 49 11.71 5.47 16.50
C ILE A 49 10.34 6.02 16.91
N LEU A 50 9.36 5.85 16.02
CA LEU A 50 7.95 6.12 16.32
C LEU A 50 7.32 4.91 17.01
N ALA A 51 6.04 5.00 17.36
CA ALA A 51 5.30 3.86 17.91
C ALA A 51 5.36 2.63 16.98
N ASN A 52 5.11 1.45 17.54
CA ASN A 52 5.11 0.16 16.83
C ASN A 52 6.41 -0.15 16.06
N ALA A 53 7.54 0.38 16.55
CA ALA A 53 8.87 0.22 15.96
C ALA A 53 8.94 0.62 14.48
N VAL A 54 8.21 1.68 14.10
CA VAL A 54 8.44 2.38 12.84
C VAL A 54 9.69 3.24 12.99
N THR A 55 10.74 2.92 12.24
CA THR A 55 11.94 3.75 12.16
C THR A 55 11.72 4.85 11.15
N LEU A 56 11.85 6.10 11.56
CA LEU A 56 11.79 7.27 10.69
C LEU A 56 13.19 7.84 10.53
N THR A 57 13.66 7.88 9.28
CA THR A 57 14.98 8.41 8.90
C THR A 57 14.81 9.59 7.95
N GLN A 58 15.54 10.66 8.22
CA GLN A 58 15.63 11.83 7.34
C GLN A 58 17.11 12.08 7.02
N THR A 59 17.45 12.09 5.73
CA THR A 59 18.80 12.38 5.24
C THR A 59 18.73 13.60 4.35
N ASN A 60 19.48 14.65 4.69
CA ASN A 60 19.57 15.89 3.91
C ASN A 60 20.93 15.97 3.23
N PHE A 61 20.92 16.41 1.98
CA PHE A 61 22.09 16.60 1.15
C PHE A 61 22.14 18.06 0.69
N GLU A 62 23.33 18.63 0.71
CA GLU A 62 23.59 19.91 0.09
C GLU A 62 23.49 19.81 -1.44
N PRO A 63 23.26 20.94 -2.15
CA PRO A 63 23.23 20.97 -3.61
C PRO A 63 24.48 20.31 -4.22
N GLY A 64 24.29 19.55 -5.31
CA GLY A 64 25.39 18.85 -5.98
C GLY A 64 25.87 17.56 -5.30
N VAL A 65 25.45 17.26 -4.06
CA VAL A 65 25.93 16.07 -3.32
C VAL A 65 25.09 14.83 -3.65
N ALA A 66 23.76 14.94 -3.58
CA ALA A 66 22.90 13.79 -3.87
C ALA A 66 22.78 13.46 -5.37
N ASN A 67 22.91 14.49 -6.19
CA ASN A 67 22.84 14.49 -7.64
C ASN A 67 23.43 15.79 -8.18
N ASN A 68 23.58 15.88 -9.50
CA ASN A 68 24.06 17.09 -10.20
C ASN A 68 23.05 18.25 -10.21
N GLY A 69 21.95 18.16 -9.44
CA GLY A 69 20.94 19.21 -9.35
C GLY A 69 21.41 20.42 -8.53
N PRO A 70 20.89 21.63 -8.83
CA PRO A 70 21.29 22.87 -8.14
C PRO A 70 20.57 23.07 -6.80
N TYR A 71 19.75 22.12 -6.36
CA TYR A 71 18.94 22.21 -5.15
C TYR A 71 19.37 21.16 -4.13
N ASN A 72 19.09 21.42 -2.85
CA ASN A 72 19.18 20.41 -1.81
C ASN A 72 18.33 19.18 -2.18
N ALA A 73 18.69 18.04 -1.61
CA ALA A 73 17.89 16.84 -1.67
C ALA A 73 17.65 16.30 -0.27
N LYS A 74 16.43 15.85 0.01
CA LYS A 74 16.07 15.22 1.27
C LYS A 74 15.35 13.92 1.01
N PHE A 75 15.83 12.85 1.62
CA PHE A 75 15.12 11.57 1.68
C PHE A 75 14.45 11.46 3.05
N THR A 76 13.14 11.22 3.07
CA THR A 76 12.38 10.91 4.28
C THR A 76 11.77 9.53 4.15
N ILE A 77 12.12 8.63 5.05
CA ILE A 77 11.81 7.19 4.94
C ILE A 77 11.27 6.70 6.28
N ALA A 78 10.06 6.11 6.27
CA ALA A 78 9.57 5.29 7.37
C ALA A 78 9.70 3.81 7.02
N ALA A 79 10.33 3.03 7.89
CA ALA A 79 10.54 1.61 7.74
C ALA A 79 9.89 0.83 8.89
N SER A 80 9.22 -0.28 8.59
CA SER A 80 8.72 -1.23 9.59
C SER A 80 8.57 -2.62 8.98
N SER A 81 7.79 -3.49 9.62
CA SER A 81 7.38 -4.79 9.10
C SER A 81 5.86 -4.96 9.24
N LEU A 82 5.22 -5.62 8.27
CA LEU A 82 3.80 -6.00 8.34
C LEU A 82 3.46 -6.87 9.56
N SER A 83 4.47 -7.45 10.22
CA SER A 83 4.29 -8.12 11.51
C SER A 83 3.94 -7.15 12.66
N LYS A 84 4.32 -5.86 12.56
CA LYS A 84 4.22 -4.84 13.62
C LYS A 84 3.24 -3.70 13.33
N VAL A 85 2.95 -3.45 12.06
CA VAL A 85 2.05 -2.38 11.58
C VAL A 85 1.11 -2.92 10.51
N ASP A 86 -0.01 -2.23 10.31
CA ASP A 86 -0.85 -2.44 9.14
C ASP A 86 -0.56 -1.36 8.08
N PHE A 87 -0.76 -1.71 6.81
CA PHE A 87 -0.74 -0.77 5.69
C PHE A 87 -2.17 -0.45 5.28
N LYS A 88 -2.57 0.82 5.36
CA LYS A 88 -3.94 1.26 5.07
C LYS A 88 -3.98 2.36 4.02
N ALA A 89 -4.83 2.18 3.03
CA ALA A 89 -5.25 3.23 2.11
C ALA A 89 -6.30 4.12 2.78
N THR A 90 -6.26 5.40 2.42
CA THR A 90 -7.17 6.43 2.92
C THR A 90 -7.56 7.34 1.76
N THR A 91 -8.75 7.93 1.86
CA THR A 91 -9.34 8.72 0.78
C THR A 91 -10.26 9.78 1.32
N SER A 92 -10.37 10.89 0.60
CA SER A 92 -11.56 11.74 0.65
C SER A 92 -12.72 11.02 -0.04
N LYS A 93 -13.90 11.64 -0.07
CA LYS A 93 -14.93 11.18 -1.01
C LYS A 93 -14.41 11.25 -2.44
N VAL A 94 -14.81 10.28 -3.24
CA VAL A 94 -14.48 10.22 -4.66
C VAL A 94 -15.07 11.44 -5.37
N GLY A 95 -14.22 12.22 -6.04
CA GLY A 95 -14.60 13.51 -6.64
C GLY A 95 -14.37 14.73 -5.74
N GLU A 96 -13.79 14.55 -4.55
CA GLU A 96 -13.36 15.61 -3.62
C GLU A 96 -11.85 15.52 -3.34
N TYR A 97 -11.28 16.57 -2.76
CA TYR A 97 -9.94 16.53 -2.17
C TYR A 97 -10.02 16.63 -0.65
N SER A 98 -8.92 16.29 0.00
CA SER A 98 -8.71 16.59 1.41
C SER A 98 -7.28 17.06 1.63
N GLN A 99 -7.10 17.81 2.71
CA GLN A 99 -5.78 18.04 3.27
C GLN A 99 -5.14 16.70 3.62
N GLN A 100 -3.87 16.54 3.24
CA GLN A 100 -3.15 15.28 3.43
C GLN A 100 -2.98 14.90 4.91
N ALA A 101 -2.85 15.89 5.80
CA ALA A 101 -2.85 15.66 7.24
C ALA A 101 -4.16 15.03 7.73
N THR A 102 -5.32 15.48 7.22
CA THR A 102 -6.63 14.90 7.52
C THR A 102 -6.72 13.45 7.02
N LEU A 103 -6.18 13.16 5.84
CA LEU A 103 -6.14 11.79 5.32
C LEU A 103 -5.29 10.86 6.21
N ALA A 104 -4.15 11.36 6.71
CA ALA A 104 -3.31 10.64 7.66
C ALA A 104 -4.03 10.41 9.00
N GLU A 105 -4.75 11.42 9.49
CA GLU A 105 -5.52 11.38 10.74
C GLU A 105 -6.69 10.39 10.67
N ASN A 106 -7.42 10.33 9.54
CA ASN A 106 -8.56 9.43 9.33
C ASN A 106 -8.23 7.95 9.55
N ILE A 107 -6.97 7.57 9.35
CA ILE A 107 -6.49 6.19 9.56
C ILE A 107 -5.56 6.06 10.78
N ASN A 108 -5.36 7.13 11.54
CA ASN A 108 -4.42 7.20 12.66
C ASN A 108 -3.00 6.73 12.24
N ALA A 109 -2.51 7.26 11.11
CA ALA A 109 -1.20 6.93 10.57
C ALA A 109 -0.07 7.28 11.55
N LEU A 110 0.92 6.41 11.65
CA LEU A 110 2.24 6.67 12.24
C LEU A 110 3.14 7.40 11.24
N ALA A 111 3.08 6.96 9.98
CA ALA A 111 3.70 7.59 8.83
C ALA A 111 2.73 7.51 7.64
N TYR A 112 2.71 8.54 6.79
CA TYR A 112 1.78 8.71 5.69
C TYR A 112 2.48 9.30 4.48
N VAL A 113 2.07 8.85 3.28
CA VAL A 113 2.45 9.45 1.99
C VAL A 113 1.26 9.52 1.04
N ASN A 114 1.34 10.44 0.06
CA ASN A 114 0.43 10.47 -1.08
C ASN A 114 0.57 9.22 -1.95
N THR A 115 -0.40 8.96 -2.83
CA THR A 115 -0.35 7.82 -3.76
C THR A 115 -0.75 8.14 -5.19
N ASP A 116 -1.94 7.73 -5.63
CA ASP A 116 -2.32 7.63 -7.04
C ASP A 116 -2.30 8.98 -7.78
N TYR A 117 -2.15 8.90 -9.10
CA TYR A 117 -2.42 10.04 -9.97
C TYR A 117 -3.91 10.34 -9.99
N TYR A 118 -4.28 11.57 -10.31
CA TYR A 118 -5.67 11.96 -10.40
C TYR A 118 -5.88 13.09 -11.41
N ASN A 119 -7.12 13.23 -11.87
CA ASN A 119 -7.50 14.35 -12.73
C ASN A 119 -7.73 15.60 -11.87
N GLU A 120 -7.03 16.71 -12.11
CA GLU A 120 -7.21 17.93 -11.30
C GLU A 120 -8.59 18.59 -11.46
N GLY A 121 -9.23 18.42 -12.61
CA GLY A 121 -10.56 18.98 -12.88
C GLY A 121 -11.69 18.18 -12.23
N SER A 122 -11.70 16.87 -12.44
CA SER A 122 -12.74 15.98 -11.88
C SER A 122 -12.39 15.43 -10.50
N ARG A 123 -11.13 15.55 -10.04
CA ARG A 123 -10.67 15.03 -8.74
C ARG A 123 -10.74 13.51 -8.61
N MET A 124 -10.83 12.82 -9.75
CA MET A 124 -10.94 11.37 -9.82
C MET A 124 -9.55 10.73 -9.81
N PRO A 125 -9.28 9.76 -8.92
CA PRO A 125 -8.07 8.94 -9.01
C PRO A 125 -8.02 8.20 -10.36
N TYR A 126 -6.83 7.85 -10.83
CA TYR A 126 -6.66 7.11 -12.09
C TYR A 126 -6.84 5.62 -11.93
N SER A 127 -6.69 5.10 -10.71
CA SER A 127 -6.66 3.69 -10.42
C SER A 127 -7.67 3.30 -9.35
N ALA A 128 -8.00 2.01 -9.30
CA ALA A 128 -8.90 1.45 -8.33
C ALA A 128 -8.38 1.61 -6.90
N MET A 129 -9.32 1.63 -5.96
CA MET A 129 -9.06 1.75 -4.53
C MET A 129 -9.86 0.72 -3.75
N ILE A 130 -9.17 0.06 -2.83
CA ILE A 130 -9.77 -0.88 -1.89
C ILE A 130 -9.49 -0.39 -0.47
N VAL A 131 -10.52 -0.27 0.35
CA VAL A 131 -10.41 0.06 1.77
C VAL A 131 -11.19 -0.97 2.58
N ASN A 132 -10.53 -1.59 3.55
CA ASN A 132 -11.11 -2.64 4.40
C ASN A 132 -11.78 -3.79 3.59
N GLY A 133 -11.13 -4.18 2.48
CA GLY A 133 -11.59 -5.23 1.58
C GLY A 133 -12.75 -4.84 0.65
N LYS A 134 -13.22 -3.59 0.71
CA LYS A 134 -14.30 -3.08 -0.14
C LYS A 134 -13.74 -2.19 -1.24
N LEU A 135 -14.24 -2.40 -2.46
CA LEU A 135 -13.90 -1.55 -3.61
C LEU A 135 -14.61 -0.19 -3.47
N ILE A 136 -13.84 0.87 -3.24
CA ILE A 136 -14.36 2.23 -3.02
C ILE A 136 -14.48 2.98 -4.34
N TYR A 137 -13.55 2.72 -5.26
CA TYR A 137 -13.48 3.35 -6.55
C TYR A 137 -12.84 2.39 -7.54
N ALA A 138 -13.34 2.37 -8.78
CA ALA A 138 -12.69 1.66 -9.87
C ALA A 138 -13.15 2.24 -11.22
N PRO A 139 -12.20 2.59 -12.10
CA PRO A 139 -12.48 2.74 -13.52
C PRO A 139 -12.98 1.44 -14.13
N ARG A 140 -13.42 1.53 -15.39
CA ARG A 140 -13.95 0.39 -16.14
C ARG A 140 -12.89 -0.65 -16.50
N GLU A 141 -11.66 -0.18 -16.70
CA GLU A 141 -10.52 -1.01 -17.09
C GLU A 141 -9.68 -1.42 -15.88
N PRO A 142 -8.93 -2.54 -15.96
CA PRO A 142 -7.99 -2.94 -14.93
C PRO A 142 -6.88 -1.91 -14.75
N THR A 143 -6.71 -1.45 -13.51
CA THR A 143 -5.75 -0.41 -13.13
C THR A 143 -4.71 -0.91 -12.13
N ASN A 144 -3.53 -0.31 -12.14
CA ASN A 144 -2.43 -0.72 -11.29
C ASN A 144 -2.64 -0.26 -9.86
N VAL A 145 -2.50 -1.17 -8.90
CA VAL A 145 -2.60 -0.88 -7.47
C VAL A 145 -1.37 -1.38 -6.70
N VAL A 146 -1.11 -0.75 -5.57
CA VAL A 146 -0.22 -1.22 -4.50
C VAL A 146 -1.01 -1.32 -3.21
N GLY A 147 -0.80 -2.39 -2.46
CA GLY A 147 -1.58 -2.64 -1.27
C GLY A 147 -1.12 -3.86 -0.49
N VAL A 148 -2.02 -4.35 0.37
CA VAL A 148 -1.83 -5.59 1.11
C VAL A 148 -2.90 -6.60 0.76
N SER A 149 -2.48 -7.85 0.68
CA SER A 149 -3.37 -9.01 0.62
C SER A 149 -3.19 -9.91 1.82
N THR A 150 -4.19 -10.76 2.05
CA THR A 150 -4.13 -11.82 3.05
C THR A 150 -4.18 -13.19 2.40
N SER A 151 -3.33 -14.10 2.88
CA SER A 151 -3.34 -15.51 2.47
C SER A 151 -3.26 -16.43 3.69
N PRO A 152 -3.72 -17.69 3.60
CA PRO A 152 -3.56 -18.67 4.67
C PRO A 152 -2.07 -18.82 5.04
N PHE A 153 -1.78 -18.89 6.34
CA PHE A 153 -0.41 -19.12 6.80
C PHE A 153 0.08 -20.53 6.43
N ASP A 154 1.26 -20.63 5.81
CA ASP A 154 1.96 -21.90 5.62
C ASP A 154 2.81 -22.23 6.86
N PRO A 155 2.58 -23.35 7.57
CA PRO A 155 3.37 -23.77 8.74
C PRO A 155 4.87 -23.91 8.51
N LYS A 156 5.33 -23.98 7.26
CA LYS A 156 6.76 -24.01 6.91
C LYS A 156 7.45 -22.65 7.14
N ASN A 157 6.70 -21.55 7.11
CA ASN A 157 7.22 -20.20 7.18
C ASN A 157 7.58 -19.77 8.61
N PRO A 158 8.55 -18.85 8.77
CA PRO A 158 8.87 -18.25 10.06
C PRO A 158 7.71 -17.42 10.61
N TYR A 159 7.50 -17.48 11.93
CA TYR A 159 6.59 -16.55 12.62
C TYR A 159 7.05 -16.27 14.04
N SER A 160 6.68 -15.10 14.54
CA SER A 160 6.98 -14.65 15.91
C SER A 160 5.83 -15.00 16.83
N GLY A 161 6.14 -15.38 18.06
CA GLY A 161 5.15 -15.70 19.08
C GLY A 161 5.85 -16.20 20.33
N VAL A 162 5.23 -16.01 21.49
CA VAL A 162 5.84 -16.42 22.77
C VAL A 162 5.10 -17.63 23.31
N SER A 163 5.84 -18.70 23.58
CA SER A 163 5.38 -19.82 24.39
C SER A 163 6.37 -20.12 25.50
N ASN A 164 5.87 -20.68 26.59
CA ASN A 164 6.68 -20.99 27.77
C ASN A 164 7.05 -22.47 27.76
N PHE A 165 8.35 -22.75 27.77
CA PHE A 165 8.87 -24.08 28.05
C PHE A 165 8.95 -24.27 29.56
N LYS A 166 8.38 -25.33 30.11
CA LYS A 166 8.43 -25.62 31.56
C LYS A 166 8.75 -27.08 31.85
N VAL A 167 9.63 -27.29 32.83
CA VAL A 167 9.81 -28.58 33.49
C VAL A 167 10.39 -28.42 34.89
N GLY A 168 9.65 -28.85 35.92
CA GLY A 168 10.01 -28.58 37.31
C GLY A 168 10.26 -27.08 37.54
N THR A 169 11.45 -26.72 38.02
CA THR A 169 11.88 -25.33 38.24
C THR A 169 12.51 -24.67 37.00
N ILE A 170 12.77 -25.44 35.93
CA ILE A 170 13.32 -24.91 34.68
C ILE A 170 12.18 -24.33 33.86
N SER A 171 12.23 -23.04 33.57
CA SER A 171 11.33 -22.39 32.61
C SER A 171 12.07 -21.41 31.71
N PHE A 172 11.61 -21.16 30.48
CA PHE A 172 12.08 -20.06 29.65
C PHE A 172 11.11 -19.79 28.49
N ASN A 173 11.18 -18.59 27.93
CA ASN A 173 10.37 -18.21 26.78
C ASN A 173 11.03 -18.66 25.47
N VAL A 174 10.20 -19.18 24.57
CA VAL A 174 10.53 -19.43 23.16
C VAL A 174 9.78 -18.38 22.35
N SER A 175 10.49 -17.49 21.67
CA SER A 175 9.94 -16.24 21.10
C SER A 175 9.71 -16.27 19.59
N GLY A 176 9.84 -17.44 18.96
CA GLY A 176 9.54 -17.62 17.55
C GLY A 176 9.60 -19.07 17.11
N VAL A 177 9.14 -19.28 15.88
CA VAL A 177 9.15 -20.59 15.21
C VAL A 177 9.74 -20.43 13.81
N ASN A 178 10.59 -21.37 13.41
CA ASN A 178 11.23 -21.46 12.09
C ASN A 178 12.00 -20.20 11.67
N GLN A 179 12.44 -19.36 12.62
CA GLN A 179 13.07 -18.07 12.31
C GLN A 179 14.43 -18.25 11.60
N PRO A 180 14.78 -17.40 10.63
CA PRO A 180 16.10 -17.45 9.99
C PRO A 180 17.21 -16.88 10.88
N THR A 181 16.89 -16.22 11.99
CA THR A 181 17.84 -15.66 12.96
C THR A 181 17.33 -15.84 14.40
N LEU A 182 18.23 -15.78 15.38
CA LEU A 182 17.86 -15.66 16.80
C LEU A 182 17.78 -14.18 17.19
N SER A 183 16.71 -13.80 17.87
CA SER A 183 16.46 -12.41 18.26
C SER A 183 17.34 -11.99 19.46
N GLY A 184 18.55 -11.53 19.18
CA GLY A 184 19.49 -11.03 20.19
C GLY A 184 20.39 -12.10 20.81
N THR A 185 21.17 -11.72 21.83
CA THR A 185 22.22 -12.56 22.43
C THR A 185 21.68 -13.61 23.42
N SER A 186 20.45 -13.45 23.92
CA SER A 186 19.80 -14.39 24.84
C SER A 186 18.36 -14.66 24.41
N ALA A 187 18.16 -15.69 23.58
CA ALA A 187 16.88 -16.03 22.99
C ALA A 187 16.74 -17.53 22.73
N ALA A 188 15.51 -17.99 22.51
CA ALA A 188 15.20 -19.35 22.06
C ALA A 188 14.12 -19.33 20.96
N THR A 189 14.29 -20.20 19.96
CA THR A 189 13.37 -20.38 18.84
C THR A 189 13.12 -21.87 18.62
N ALA A 190 11.88 -22.24 18.30
CA ALA A 190 11.52 -23.60 17.94
C ALA A 190 11.59 -23.83 16.41
N TYR A 191 11.94 -25.05 16.01
CA TYR A 191 11.97 -25.50 14.62
C TYR A 191 11.16 -26.76 14.48
N THR A 192 10.36 -26.82 13.40
CA THR A 192 9.58 -27.99 13.03
C THR A 192 10.22 -28.71 11.83
N PRO A 193 9.87 -29.97 11.54
CA PRO A 193 10.38 -30.68 10.37
C PRO A 193 9.98 -30.00 9.04
N ALA A 194 8.87 -29.26 9.06
CA ALA A 194 8.36 -28.54 7.91
C ALA A 194 9.15 -27.24 7.62
N ALA A 195 10.03 -26.77 8.51
CA ALA A 195 10.67 -25.47 8.40
C ALA A 195 11.35 -25.24 7.03
N ALA A 196 10.99 -24.14 6.35
CA ALA A 196 11.57 -23.77 5.06
C ALA A 196 13.02 -23.23 5.17
N VAL A 197 13.49 -22.89 6.38
CA VAL A 197 14.87 -22.42 6.58
C VAL A 197 15.88 -23.48 6.11
N THR A 198 16.87 -23.04 5.33
CA THR A 198 17.91 -23.93 4.77
C THR A 198 18.99 -24.26 5.79
N SER A 199 19.29 -23.34 6.71
CA SER A 199 20.24 -23.53 7.81
C SER A 199 19.67 -23.02 9.14
N LEU A 200 20.12 -23.61 10.25
CA LEU A 200 19.78 -23.12 11.59
C LEU A 200 20.71 -21.95 11.96
N PRO A 201 20.19 -20.91 12.63
CA PRO A 201 21.02 -19.86 13.23
C PRO A 201 22.06 -20.44 14.19
N ALA A 202 23.19 -19.76 14.30
CA ALA A 202 24.21 -20.07 15.31
C ALA A 202 23.57 -20.09 16.72
N ASN A 203 23.81 -21.17 17.46
CA ASN A 203 23.21 -21.41 18.77
C ASN A 203 24.21 -22.10 19.70
N THR A 204 24.04 -21.96 21.01
CA THR A 204 24.96 -22.49 22.03
C THR A 204 24.38 -23.64 22.85
N ALA A 205 23.08 -23.93 22.68
CA ALA A 205 22.45 -25.17 23.10
C ALA A 205 21.19 -25.46 22.27
N ALA A 206 20.81 -26.73 22.18
CA ALA A 206 19.51 -27.12 21.64
C ALA A 206 18.93 -28.36 22.34
N VAL A 207 17.60 -28.51 22.29
CA VAL A 207 16.86 -29.66 22.79
C VAL A 207 15.84 -30.13 21.76
N LEU A 208 15.86 -31.44 21.45
CA LEU A 208 14.86 -32.08 20.60
C LEU A 208 13.78 -32.72 21.49
N LEU A 209 12.53 -32.34 21.22
CA LEU A 209 11.35 -32.86 21.89
C LEU A 209 10.57 -33.77 20.95
N VAL A 210 10.30 -35.00 21.35
CA VAL A 210 9.37 -35.91 20.66
C VAL A 210 8.24 -36.23 21.64
N ASN A 211 7.00 -35.93 21.28
CA ASN A 211 5.82 -36.08 22.15
C ASN A 211 6.00 -35.44 23.54
N ASN A 212 6.60 -34.23 23.57
CA ASN A 212 6.93 -33.49 24.78
C ASN A 212 7.86 -34.23 25.75
N VAL A 213 8.72 -35.11 25.23
CA VAL A 213 9.80 -35.77 25.96
C VAL A 213 11.14 -35.34 25.37
N VAL A 214 12.11 -35.02 26.23
CA VAL A 214 13.48 -34.71 25.83
C VAL A 214 14.12 -35.94 25.19
N SER A 215 14.20 -35.95 23.86
CA SER A 215 14.75 -37.06 23.07
C SER A 215 16.24 -36.88 22.78
N LYS A 216 16.70 -35.63 22.62
CA LYS A 216 18.13 -35.33 22.41
C LYS A 216 18.50 -33.98 23.00
N LEU A 217 19.72 -33.88 23.52
CA LEU A 217 20.32 -32.64 24.01
C LEU A 217 21.59 -32.34 23.23
N PHE A 218 21.76 -31.08 22.87
CA PHE A 218 22.92 -30.57 22.16
C PHE A 218 23.53 -29.45 23.01
N VAL A 219 24.48 -29.79 23.89
CA VAL A 219 25.03 -28.86 24.89
C VAL A 219 25.97 -27.79 24.32
N SER A 220 26.44 -27.99 23.08
CA SER A 220 27.24 -27.04 22.30
C SER A 220 26.48 -26.44 21.12
N GLY A 221 25.16 -26.66 21.06
CA GLY A 221 24.32 -26.29 19.92
C GLY A 221 24.32 -27.33 18.80
N THR A 222 23.58 -27.03 17.73
CA THR A 222 23.42 -27.92 16.57
C THR A 222 23.19 -27.16 15.28
N THR A 223 23.63 -27.73 14.16
CA THR A 223 23.27 -27.31 12.80
C THR A 223 22.22 -28.23 12.17
N ALA A 224 21.91 -29.36 12.80
CA ALA A 224 20.99 -30.36 12.26
C ALA A 224 19.53 -29.99 12.52
N LYS A 225 18.73 -29.92 11.45
CA LYS A 225 17.28 -29.72 11.51
C LYS A 225 16.55 -30.93 12.09
N PRO A 226 15.41 -30.75 12.78
CA PRO A 226 14.59 -31.87 13.23
C PRO A 226 13.97 -32.61 12.03
N LYS A 227 14.09 -33.94 12.00
CA LYS A 227 13.33 -34.80 11.07
C LYS A 227 11.96 -35.16 11.63
N SER A 228 11.80 -35.10 12.94
CA SER A 228 10.56 -35.32 13.69
C SER A 228 10.57 -34.48 14.97
N GLY A 229 9.41 -34.30 15.60
CA GLY A 229 9.31 -33.56 16.85
C GLY A 229 9.56 -32.04 16.70
N ILE A 230 9.92 -31.39 17.80
CA ILE A 230 10.23 -29.95 17.84
C ILE A 230 11.66 -29.78 18.37
N LEU A 231 12.51 -29.10 17.60
CA LEU A 231 13.84 -28.69 18.05
C LEU A 231 13.79 -27.27 18.58
N ILE A 232 14.17 -27.05 19.83
CA ILE A 232 14.36 -25.70 20.37
C ILE A 232 15.86 -25.41 20.37
N ILE A 233 16.29 -24.38 19.65
CA ILE A 233 17.67 -23.87 19.71
C ILE A 233 17.70 -22.61 20.57
N ALA A 234 18.83 -22.34 21.21
CA ALA A 234 18.96 -21.20 22.11
C ALA A 234 20.38 -20.65 22.23
N SER A 235 20.44 -19.40 22.68
CA SER A 235 21.64 -18.72 23.18
C SER A 235 21.37 -18.04 24.52
N GLY A 236 22.41 -17.74 25.30
CA GLY A 236 22.30 -17.03 26.58
C GLY A 236 21.54 -17.81 27.66
N THR A 237 20.65 -17.13 28.38
CA THR A 237 19.96 -17.71 29.55
C THR A 237 19.14 -18.97 29.22
N PRO A 238 18.32 -19.00 28.14
CA PRO A 238 17.63 -20.22 27.74
C PRO A 238 18.57 -21.38 27.42
N ALA A 239 19.74 -21.11 26.82
CA ALA A 239 20.73 -22.15 26.53
C ALA A 239 21.30 -22.77 27.83
N SER A 240 21.67 -21.94 28.81
CA SER A 240 22.11 -22.40 30.13
C SER A 240 21.05 -23.23 30.87
N ARG A 241 19.76 -22.96 30.61
CA ARG A 241 18.64 -23.73 31.15
C ARG A 241 18.45 -25.06 30.43
N ILE A 242 18.58 -25.09 29.10
CA ILE A 242 18.53 -26.32 28.29
C ILE A 242 19.61 -27.32 28.72
N LYS A 243 20.82 -26.84 29.02
CA LYS A 243 21.95 -27.71 29.46
C LYS A 243 21.68 -28.46 30.77
N LYS A 244 20.66 -28.07 31.56
CA LYS A 244 20.26 -28.72 32.82
C LYS A 244 19.19 -29.79 32.64
N LEU A 245 18.66 -29.97 31.43
CA LEU A 245 17.65 -30.98 31.13
C LEU A 245 18.25 -32.38 31.12
N LYS A 246 17.41 -33.40 31.34
CA LYS A 246 17.79 -34.81 31.25
C LYS A 246 17.07 -35.50 30.10
N LEU A 247 17.72 -36.47 29.48
CA LEU A 247 17.08 -37.34 28.48
C LEU A 247 15.90 -38.09 29.11
N GLY A 248 14.83 -38.30 28.35
CA GLY A 248 13.60 -38.95 28.80
C GLY A 248 12.69 -38.07 29.67
N GLN A 249 13.12 -36.85 30.01
CA GLN A 249 12.33 -35.95 30.85
C GLN A 249 11.12 -35.42 30.08
N ARG A 250 9.92 -35.55 30.66
CA ARG A 250 8.69 -34.97 30.11
C ARG A 250 8.64 -33.48 30.41
N VAL A 251 8.30 -32.68 29.40
CA VAL A 251 8.24 -31.22 29.49
C VAL A 251 6.83 -30.73 29.16
N SER A 252 6.48 -29.53 29.63
CA SER A 252 5.30 -28.81 29.18
C SER A 252 5.75 -27.77 28.17
N PHE A 253 5.45 -28.03 26.89
CA PHE A 253 5.71 -27.10 25.81
C PHE A 253 4.67 -27.27 24.71
N LYS A 254 4.29 -26.16 24.09
CA LYS A 254 3.54 -26.10 22.83
C LYS A 254 4.18 -24.99 21.99
N LEU A 255 4.11 -25.13 20.67
CA LEU A 255 4.48 -24.03 19.79
C LEU A 255 3.59 -22.81 20.12
N PRO A 256 4.11 -21.58 19.98
CA PRO A 256 3.27 -20.39 19.92
C PRO A 256 2.15 -20.59 18.88
N ALA A 257 0.98 -20.00 19.11
CA ALA A 257 -0.11 -20.08 18.15
C ALA A 257 0.34 -19.45 16.82
N ALA A 258 0.25 -20.23 15.74
CA ALA A 258 0.50 -19.72 14.40
C ALA A 258 -0.60 -18.70 14.02
N PRO A 259 -0.26 -17.65 13.25
CA PRO A 259 -1.29 -16.78 12.70
C PRO A 259 -2.17 -17.57 11.72
N ALA A 260 -3.46 -17.27 11.68
CA ALA A 260 -4.37 -17.90 10.70
C ALA A 260 -4.12 -17.39 9.28
N LEU A 261 -3.79 -16.09 9.16
CA LEU A 261 -3.53 -15.39 7.92
C LEU A 261 -2.19 -14.67 8.02
N VAL A 262 -1.49 -14.58 6.88
CA VAL A 262 -0.36 -13.68 6.71
C VAL A 262 -0.75 -12.51 5.83
N THR A 263 -0.19 -11.35 6.13
CA THR A 263 -0.33 -10.14 5.34
C THR A 263 0.95 -9.96 4.52
N GLU A 264 0.78 -9.72 3.23
CA GLU A 264 1.88 -9.46 2.30
C GLU A 264 1.58 -8.22 1.47
N MET A 265 2.63 -7.48 1.09
CA MET A 265 2.48 -6.41 0.11
C MET A 265 2.27 -6.99 -1.29
N VAL A 266 1.49 -6.30 -2.10
CA VAL A 266 1.23 -6.65 -3.49
C VAL A 266 1.25 -5.43 -4.39
N ALA A 267 1.83 -5.59 -5.57
CA ALA A 267 1.61 -4.73 -6.71
C ALA A 267 0.82 -5.54 -7.76
N ASP A 268 -0.40 -5.11 -8.05
CA ASP A 268 -1.36 -5.90 -8.84
C ASP A 268 -2.14 -5.00 -9.82
N ARG A 269 -3.02 -5.61 -10.61
CA ARG A 269 -4.05 -4.92 -11.38
C ARG A 269 -5.44 -5.34 -10.92
N VAL A 270 -6.30 -4.36 -10.66
CA VAL A 270 -7.64 -4.56 -10.10
C VAL A 270 -8.70 -3.88 -10.99
N TRP A 271 -9.86 -4.52 -11.11
CA TRP A 271 -11.04 -3.96 -11.77
C TRP A 271 -12.32 -4.36 -11.04
N ALA A 272 -13.38 -3.57 -11.22
CA ALA A 272 -14.70 -3.90 -10.71
C ALA A 272 -15.25 -5.17 -11.38
N TYR A 273 -15.78 -6.07 -10.56
CA TYR A 273 -16.43 -7.29 -11.02
C TYR A 273 -17.59 -7.69 -10.11
N GLY A 274 -18.37 -6.69 -9.70
CA GLY A 274 -19.54 -6.88 -8.86
C GLY A 274 -20.78 -7.31 -9.63
N LYS A 275 -21.87 -7.58 -8.94
CA LYS A 275 -23.16 -7.92 -9.55
C LYS A 275 -24.29 -7.15 -8.89
N ALA A 276 -25.26 -6.70 -9.68
CA ALA A 276 -26.57 -6.35 -9.18
C ALA A 276 -27.56 -7.44 -9.61
N ARG A 277 -28.43 -7.86 -8.69
CA ARG A 277 -29.44 -8.89 -8.94
C ARG A 277 -30.82 -8.35 -8.60
N SER A 278 -31.71 -8.45 -9.57
CA SER A 278 -33.14 -8.31 -9.37
C SER A 278 -33.75 -9.72 -9.19
N LYS A 279 -35.07 -9.85 -9.30
CA LYS A 279 -35.75 -11.14 -9.09
C LYS A 279 -35.31 -12.20 -10.10
N THR A 280 -35.13 -11.82 -11.36
CA THR A 280 -34.81 -12.76 -12.45
C THR A 280 -33.59 -12.40 -13.28
N LYS A 281 -33.04 -11.18 -13.09
CA LYS A 281 -31.91 -10.68 -13.89
C LYS A 281 -30.69 -10.41 -13.02
N VAL A 282 -29.53 -10.58 -13.65
CA VAL A 282 -28.23 -10.22 -13.09
C VAL A 282 -27.51 -9.35 -14.11
N LEU A 283 -26.95 -8.24 -13.66
CA LEU A 283 -26.11 -7.38 -14.48
C LEU A 283 -24.83 -7.06 -13.74
N THR A 284 -23.73 -6.98 -14.49
CA THR A 284 -22.39 -6.87 -13.88
C THR A 284 -22.04 -5.42 -13.61
N ILE A 285 -21.48 -5.15 -12.43
CA ILE A 285 -20.88 -3.87 -12.06
C ILE A 285 -19.48 -3.83 -12.66
N ARG A 286 -19.28 -2.86 -13.56
CA ARG A 286 -18.05 -2.66 -14.34
C ARG A 286 -17.24 -1.46 -13.88
N ALA A 287 -17.83 -0.57 -13.10
CA ALA A 287 -17.12 0.53 -12.45
C ALA A 287 -17.82 0.93 -11.16
N VAL A 288 -17.06 1.55 -10.27
CA VAL A 288 -17.54 2.04 -8.97
C VAL A 288 -17.11 3.48 -8.80
N ASN A 289 -18.07 4.37 -8.54
CA ASN A 289 -17.89 5.80 -8.33
C ASN A 289 -17.10 6.49 -9.46
N TYR A 290 -17.19 6.00 -10.69
CA TYR A 290 -16.42 6.50 -11.84
C TYR A 290 -17.26 7.37 -12.76
N GLU A 291 -16.74 8.51 -13.18
CA GLU A 291 -17.47 9.51 -13.97
C GLU A 291 -17.55 9.17 -15.47
N ALA A 292 -17.65 7.88 -15.81
CA ALA A 292 -18.00 7.41 -17.15
C ALA A 292 -18.90 6.17 -17.11
N THR A 293 -19.77 6.07 -18.12
CA THR A 293 -20.72 4.97 -18.28
C THR A 293 -20.43 4.15 -19.54
N GLY A 294 -20.97 2.94 -19.59
CA GLY A 294 -20.78 1.97 -20.68
C GLY A 294 -21.53 0.68 -20.35
N PRO A 295 -21.32 -0.42 -21.10
CA PRO A 295 -22.06 -1.67 -20.91
C PRO A 295 -22.04 -2.21 -19.47
N GLY A 296 -23.13 -2.72 -18.95
CA GLY A 296 -23.27 -3.11 -17.54
C GLY A 296 -23.57 -1.92 -16.62
N ILE A 297 -23.07 -1.96 -15.39
CA ILE A 297 -23.39 -0.98 -14.34
C ILE A 297 -22.16 -0.16 -13.96
N THR A 298 -22.31 1.17 -13.91
CA THR A 298 -21.49 2.03 -13.04
C THR A 298 -22.25 2.24 -11.74
N LEU A 299 -21.74 1.67 -10.64
CA LEU A 299 -22.32 1.80 -9.29
C LEU A 299 -21.80 3.09 -8.66
N PHE A 300 -22.70 3.96 -8.21
CA PHE A 300 -22.35 5.09 -7.34
C PHE A 300 -22.91 4.86 -5.95
N ASP A 301 -22.10 4.99 -4.92
CA ASP A 301 -22.47 4.79 -3.51
C ASP A 301 -22.08 5.98 -2.64
N SER A 302 -22.24 5.85 -1.33
CA SER A 302 -21.99 6.92 -0.36
C SER A 302 -20.55 7.46 -0.33
N ASN A 303 -19.60 6.76 -0.96
CA ASN A 303 -18.22 7.24 -1.10
C ASN A 303 -18.07 8.26 -2.23
N PHE A 304 -19.03 8.36 -3.15
CA PHE A 304 -19.06 9.43 -4.14
C PHE A 304 -19.39 10.77 -3.50
N THR A 305 -18.85 11.83 -4.09
CA THR A 305 -19.12 13.21 -3.67
C THR A 305 -20.61 13.52 -3.65
N LYS A 306 -21.02 14.38 -2.71
CA LYS A 306 -22.37 14.95 -2.68
C LYS A 306 -22.48 16.26 -3.44
N SER A 307 -21.35 16.83 -3.89
CA SER A 307 -21.33 18.16 -4.52
C SER A 307 -21.80 18.15 -5.97
N ARG A 308 -22.00 16.97 -6.59
CA ARG A 308 -22.53 16.84 -7.93
C ARG A 308 -23.25 15.50 -8.15
N ALA A 309 -24.04 15.47 -9.21
CA ALA A 309 -24.78 14.30 -9.65
C ALA A 309 -23.85 13.28 -10.36
N THR A 310 -24.27 12.02 -10.37
CA THR A 310 -23.60 10.94 -11.11
C THR A 310 -23.62 11.17 -12.62
N THR A 311 -22.61 10.69 -13.35
CA THR A 311 -22.65 10.64 -14.82
C THR A 311 -23.80 9.75 -15.31
N GLN A 312 -24.64 10.28 -16.19
CA GLN A 312 -25.83 9.60 -16.71
C GLN A 312 -25.47 8.40 -17.62
N GLY A 313 -26.11 7.25 -17.38
CA GLY A 313 -26.15 6.11 -18.30
C GLY A 313 -27.39 6.11 -19.19
N SER A 314 -27.63 5.01 -19.91
CA SER A 314 -28.85 4.82 -20.73
C SER A 314 -30.10 4.60 -19.88
N PHE A 315 -29.93 4.10 -18.65
CA PHE A 315 -30.98 3.97 -17.66
C PHE A 315 -30.41 4.26 -16.27
N THR A 316 -31.25 4.76 -15.37
CA THR A 316 -30.84 5.05 -13.98
C THR A 316 -31.79 4.40 -13.00
N ILE A 317 -31.24 3.72 -11.98
CA ILE A 317 -31.99 3.17 -10.85
C ILE A 317 -31.42 3.79 -9.57
N VAL A 318 -32.29 4.33 -8.73
CA VAL A 318 -31.93 4.90 -7.43
C VAL A 318 -32.39 3.94 -6.34
N LEU A 319 -31.47 3.64 -5.43
CA LEU A 319 -31.67 2.74 -4.31
C LEU A 319 -31.57 3.50 -2.98
N ASP A 320 -32.42 3.16 -2.01
CA ASP A 320 -32.25 3.61 -0.63
C ASP A 320 -31.17 2.80 0.12
N SER A 321 -31.00 3.07 1.42
CA SER A 321 -30.00 2.39 2.27
C SER A 321 -30.28 0.91 2.53
N THR A 322 -31.45 0.41 2.12
CA THR A 322 -31.82 -1.01 2.19
C THR A 322 -31.75 -1.71 0.83
N ASN A 323 -31.15 -1.05 -0.17
CA ASN A 323 -31.12 -1.46 -1.57
C ASN A 323 -32.52 -1.58 -2.22
N ARG A 324 -33.52 -0.86 -1.70
CA ARG A 324 -34.85 -0.81 -2.29
C ARG A 324 -34.89 0.19 -3.43
N VAL A 325 -35.49 -0.17 -4.56
CA VAL A 325 -35.66 0.72 -5.71
C VAL A 325 -36.67 1.81 -5.38
N VAL A 326 -36.21 3.04 -5.20
CA VAL A 326 -37.08 4.20 -4.89
C VAL A 326 -37.39 5.05 -6.11
N LYS A 327 -36.53 5.02 -7.13
CA LYS A 327 -36.78 5.77 -8.37
C LYS A 327 -36.06 5.14 -9.56
N LYS A 328 -36.61 5.35 -10.75
CA LYS A 328 -36.09 4.84 -12.02
C LYS A 328 -36.27 5.89 -13.13
N TYR A 329 -35.34 5.94 -14.07
CA TYR A 329 -35.38 6.85 -15.21
C TYR A 329 -35.09 6.12 -16.51
N TRP A 330 -36.09 6.12 -17.40
CA TRP A 330 -35.95 5.66 -18.78
C TRP A 330 -35.20 6.72 -19.59
N GLY A 331 -34.19 6.32 -20.37
CA GLY A 331 -33.24 7.25 -21.01
C GLY A 331 -32.15 7.79 -20.08
N GLY A 332 -32.19 7.42 -18.79
CA GLY A 332 -31.23 7.81 -17.77
C GLY A 332 -31.41 9.23 -17.25
N SER A 333 -30.75 9.53 -16.13
CA SER A 333 -30.72 10.86 -15.53
C SER A 333 -29.49 11.00 -14.61
N PRO A 334 -28.82 12.16 -14.57
CA PRO A 334 -27.82 12.43 -13.54
C PRO A 334 -28.55 12.66 -12.20
N VAL A 335 -28.19 11.88 -11.18
CA VAL A 335 -28.84 11.94 -9.87
C VAL A 335 -27.77 12.08 -8.78
N VAL A 336 -28.04 12.85 -7.72
CA VAL A 336 -27.17 12.86 -6.54
C VAL A 336 -27.36 11.56 -5.75
N VAL A 337 -26.27 10.95 -5.29
CA VAL A 337 -26.38 9.72 -4.51
C VAL A 337 -27.14 9.97 -3.21
N PRO A 338 -28.26 9.26 -2.95
CA PRO A 338 -29.05 9.44 -1.74
C PRO A 338 -28.24 9.06 -0.50
N ALA A 339 -28.53 9.67 0.64
CA ALA A 339 -27.82 9.39 1.88
C ALA A 339 -27.95 7.91 2.27
N GLY A 340 -26.81 7.21 2.38
CA GLY A 340 -26.75 5.78 2.70
C GLY A 340 -27.21 4.83 1.59
N GLY A 341 -27.76 5.35 0.49
CA GLY A 341 -28.19 4.56 -0.66
C GLY A 341 -27.18 4.55 -1.80
N SER A 342 -27.65 4.19 -2.99
CA SER A 342 -26.80 4.08 -4.19
C SER A 342 -27.57 4.43 -5.47
N VAL A 343 -26.82 4.68 -6.54
CA VAL A 343 -27.35 4.91 -7.89
C VAL A 343 -26.66 3.93 -8.84
N LEU A 344 -27.46 3.19 -9.60
CA LEU A 344 -26.99 2.33 -10.68
C LEU A 344 -27.19 3.08 -12.00
N GLN A 345 -26.09 3.45 -12.65
CA GLN A 345 -26.10 3.99 -14.01
C GLN A 345 -25.83 2.83 -14.97
N LEU A 346 -26.86 2.44 -15.73
CA LEU A 346 -26.82 1.27 -16.59
C LEU A 346 -26.45 1.66 -18.03
N GLY A 347 -25.67 0.82 -18.69
CA GLY A 347 -25.42 0.88 -20.13
C GLY A 347 -26.64 0.47 -20.96
N THR A 348 -26.48 0.49 -22.29
CA THR A 348 -27.52 0.13 -23.26
C THR A 348 -27.97 -1.33 -23.15
N ASP A 349 -27.09 -2.22 -22.71
CA ASP A 349 -27.36 -3.64 -22.40
C ASP A 349 -28.14 -3.83 -21.09
N GLY A 350 -28.39 -2.76 -20.33
CA GLY A 350 -29.06 -2.79 -19.04
C GLY A 350 -30.59 -2.79 -19.09
N GLU A 351 -31.21 -2.71 -20.27
CA GLU A 351 -32.68 -2.55 -20.39
C GLU A 351 -33.46 -3.68 -19.71
N ALA A 352 -33.07 -4.94 -19.93
CA ALA A 352 -33.76 -6.09 -19.36
C ALA A 352 -33.69 -6.07 -17.82
N PHE A 353 -32.53 -5.71 -17.26
CA PHE A 353 -32.36 -5.55 -15.81
C PHE A 353 -33.18 -4.37 -15.28
N TYR A 354 -33.18 -3.24 -15.99
CA TYR A 354 -34.00 -2.08 -15.65
C TYR A 354 -35.48 -2.44 -15.58
N ARG A 355 -36.01 -3.17 -16.55
CA ARG A 355 -37.43 -3.58 -16.56
C ARG A 355 -37.76 -4.53 -15.40
N ASP A 356 -36.88 -5.47 -15.07
CA ASP A 356 -37.08 -6.44 -13.97
C ASP A 356 -36.93 -5.84 -12.57
N ALA A 357 -36.10 -4.79 -12.42
CA ALA A 357 -35.95 -4.05 -11.16
C ALA A 357 -37.16 -3.14 -10.89
N LEU A 358 -38.26 -3.69 -10.38
CA LEU A 358 -39.49 -2.95 -10.10
C LEU A 358 -39.30 -1.94 -8.96
N THR A 359 -40.00 -0.81 -9.02
CA THR A 359 -40.07 0.14 -7.89
C THR A 359 -40.56 -0.59 -6.64
N TRP A 360 -39.97 -0.27 -5.49
CA TRP A 360 -40.17 -0.89 -4.19
C TRP A 360 -39.66 -2.33 -4.03
N SER A 361 -39.11 -2.94 -5.09
CA SER A 361 -38.35 -4.19 -4.96
C SER A 361 -36.98 -3.94 -4.34
N THR A 362 -36.43 -4.96 -3.67
CA THR A 362 -35.06 -4.91 -3.13
C THR A 362 -34.10 -5.60 -4.10
N LEU A 363 -32.98 -4.96 -4.39
CA LEU A 363 -31.90 -5.54 -5.19
C LEU A 363 -30.81 -6.09 -4.28
N VAL A 364 -30.14 -7.16 -4.74
CA VAL A 364 -28.89 -7.62 -4.11
C VAL A 364 -27.73 -6.97 -4.86
N ILE A 365 -26.94 -6.16 -4.16
CA ILE A 365 -25.77 -5.47 -4.70
C ILE A 365 -24.50 -6.08 -4.11
N GLU A 366 -23.74 -6.77 -4.94
CA GLU A 366 -22.45 -7.38 -4.63
C GLU A 366 -21.36 -6.49 -5.23
N ASN A 367 -20.83 -5.52 -4.46
CA ASN A 367 -19.72 -4.66 -4.92
C ASN A 367 -18.38 -5.41 -4.71
N GLU A 368 -17.98 -6.16 -5.73
CA GLU A 368 -16.77 -6.97 -5.74
C GLU A 368 -15.74 -6.49 -6.77
N TYR A 369 -14.51 -6.99 -6.64
CA TYR A 369 -13.43 -6.76 -7.58
C TYR A 369 -12.78 -8.08 -7.99
N LYS A 370 -12.04 -8.03 -9.09
CA LYS A 370 -11.05 -9.05 -9.46
C LYS A 370 -9.66 -8.46 -9.46
N SER A 371 -8.68 -9.31 -9.22
CA SER A 371 -7.26 -9.00 -9.31
C SER A 371 -6.58 -9.95 -10.29
N VAL A 372 -5.49 -9.51 -10.93
CA VAL A 372 -4.73 -10.38 -11.85
C VAL A 372 -4.10 -11.54 -11.10
N SER A 373 -3.61 -11.31 -9.87
CA SER A 373 -3.03 -12.37 -9.04
C SER A 373 -4.07 -13.33 -8.43
N GLY A 374 -5.35 -12.98 -8.45
CA GLY A 374 -6.40 -13.69 -7.70
C GLY A 374 -6.31 -13.53 -6.18
N LYS A 375 -5.37 -12.74 -5.66
CA LYS A 375 -5.21 -12.51 -4.21
C LYS A 375 -6.35 -11.68 -3.65
N LYS A 376 -6.72 -11.98 -2.40
CA LYS A 376 -7.66 -11.20 -1.60
C LYS A 376 -6.98 -9.95 -1.03
N ILE A 377 -7.15 -8.83 -1.71
CA ILE A 377 -6.64 -7.51 -1.33
C ILE A 377 -7.55 -6.87 -0.28
N THR A 378 -6.98 -6.44 0.84
CA THR A 378 -7.74 -5.85 1.96
C THR A 378 -7.58 -4.33 2.03
N SER A 379 -6.51 -3.79 1.46
CA SER A 379 -6.29 -2.35 1.39
C SER A 379 -5.35 -2.05 0.23
N ALA A 380 -5.75 -1.19 -0.69
CA ALA A 380 -4.93 -0.82 -1.84
C ALA A 380 -5.29 0.56 -2.39
N SER A 381 -4.29 1.18 -2.98
CA SER A 381 -4.37 2.45 -3.69
C SER A 381 -3.70 2.31 -5.05
N GLY A 382 -4.02 3.22 -5.98
CA GLY A 382 -3.31 3.32 -7.23
C GLY A 382 -1.80 3.52 -7.09
N ARG A 383 -1.08 3.07 -8.10
CA ARG A 383 0.37 3.21 -8.22
C ARG A 383 0.80 3.55 -9.65
N GLY A 384 1.99 4.12 -9.76
CA GLY A 384 2.75 4.17 -11.01
C GLY A 384 3.46 2.85 -11.33
N ASN A 385 4.57 2.97 -12.05
CA ASN A 385 5.37 1.83 -12.49
C ASN A 385 6.08 1.14 -11.31
N LYS A 386 6.39 -0.15 -11.49
CA LYS A 386 7.35 -0.82 -10.61
C LYS A 386 8.74 -0.24 -10.91
N VAL A 387 9.49 0.02 -9.85
CA VAL A 387 10.88 0.50 -9.90
C VAL A 387 11.83 -0.63 -9.51
N LEU A 388 11.46 -1.41 -8.49
CA LEU A 388 12.17 -2.64 -8.13
C LEU A 388 11.28 -3.85 -8.37
N ASP A 389 11.85 -4.92 -8.90
CA ASP A 389 11.25 -6.23 -9.03
C ASP A 389 12.27 -7.30 -8.65
N LEU A 390 11.97 -8.09 -7.61
CA LEU A 390 12.84 -9.17 -7.12
C LEU A 390 14.29 -8.75 -6.82
N GLY A 391 14.50 -7.52 -6.32
CA GLY A 391 15.80 -6.96 -5.96
C GLY A 391 16.55 -6.32 -7.12
N VAL A 392 15.97 -6.28 -8.31
CA VAL A 392 16.52 -5.61 -9.48
C VAL A 392 15.83 -4.27 -9.66
N ASN A 393 16.62 -3.20 -9.87
CA ASN A 393 16.08 -1.92 -10.31
C ASN A 393 15.80 -2.03 -11.81
N ILE A 394 14.53 -1.94 -12.18
CA ILE A 394 14.02 -2.15 -13.53
C ILE A 394 13.61 -0.84 -14.20
N GLU A 395 13.82 0.29 -13.53
CA GLU A 395 13.58 1.60 -14.11
C GLU A 395 14.58 1.86 -15.22
N VAL A 396 14.06 2.20 -16.41
CA VAL A 396 14.90 2.55 -17.56
C VAL A 396 15.33 4.01 -17.42
N CYS A 397 16.58 4.27 -17.78
CA CYS A 397 17.17 5.60 -17.68
C CYS A 397 16.85 6.37 -18.96
N ASP A 398 15.78 7.15 -18.88
CA ASP A 398 15.34 8.09 -19.91
C ASP A 398 15.12 9.49 -19.29
N ASP A 399 14.85 10.49 -20.14
CA ASP A 399 14.66 11.88 -19.71
C ASP A 399 13.58 12.06 -18.62
N ARG A 400 12.55 11.22 -18.59
CA ARG A 400 11.46 11.32 -17.60
C ARG A 400 11.88 10.70 -16.27
N SER A 401 12.53 9.55 -16.33
CA SER A 401 12.96 8.78 -15.16
C SER A 401 14.16 9.41 -14.48
N GLU A 402 15.07 9.99 -15.28
CA GLU A 402 16.28 10.70 -14.82
C GLU A 402 16.04 12.17 -14.47
N GLN A 403 14.80 12.64 -14.57
CA GLN A 403 14.48 13.99 -14.12
C GLN A 403 14.53 14.09 -12.59
N ILE A 404 15.31 15.03 -12.06
CA ILE A 404 15.35 15.33 -10.63
C ILE A 404 14.05 16.05 -10.26
N ARG A 405 13.21 15.37 -9.47
CA ARG A 405 11.95 15.92 -8.94
C ARG A 405 11.66 15.31 -7.57
N PRO A 406 10.73 15.90 -6.81
CA PRO A 406 10.16 15.23 -5.67
C PRO A 406 9.46 13.94 -6.11
N ARG A 407 9.77 12.86 -5.41
CA ARG A 407 9.26 11.53 -5.69
C ARG A 407 8.64 10.96 -4.43
N THR A 408 7.64 10.10 -4.63
CA THR A 408 7.08 9.26 -3.58
C THR A 408 7.17 7.81 -4.03
N SER A 409 7.53 6.91 -3.12
CA SER A 409 7.61 5.49 -3.40
C SER A 409 7.18 4.66 -2.19
N ILE A 410 6.66 3.47 -2.50
CA ILE A 410 6.31 2.44 -1.54
C ILE A 410 7.11 1.20 -1.92
N ALA A 411 7.86 0.67 -0.97
CA ALA A 411 8.73 -0.47 -1.19
C ALA A 411 8.56 -1.53 -0.11
N TRP A 412 8.93 -2.77 -0.43
CA TRP A 412 8.84 -3.89 0.49
C TRP A 412 9.85 -4.97 0.16
N ASN A 413 9.97 -5.91 1.09
CA ASN A 413 10.79 -7.10 0.93
C ASN A 413 9.88 -8.32 1.09
N ASN A 414 9.71 -9.09 0.01
CA ASN A 414 8.79 -10.24 -0.03
C ASN A 414 9.14 -11.32 1.01
N ALA A 415 10.42 -11.50 1.31
CA ALA A 415 10.87 -12.56 2.23
C ALA A 415 10.71 -12.20 3.71
N THR A 416 10.89 -10.93 4.06
CA THR A 416 10.91 -10.47 5.46
C THR A 416 9.65 -9.72 5.89
N GLY A 417 8.80 -9.33 4.93
CA GLY A 417 7.64 -8.48 5.18
C GLY A 417 8.01 -7.07 5.67
N LYS A 418 9.28 -6.65 5.48
CA LYS A 418 9.67 -5.25 5.69
C LYS A 418 8.98 -4.36 4.67
N ILE A 419 8.62 -3.15 5.10
CA ILE A 419 7.93 -2.16 4.30
C ILE A 419 8.54 -0.78 4.52
N TRP A 420 8.60 0.01 3.45
CA TRP A 420 9.08 1.38 3.44
C TRP A 420 8.06 2.29 2.77
N LEU A 421 7.74 3.40 3.43
CA LEU A 421 7.18 4.58 2.77
C LEU A 421 8.34 5.58 2.61
N ALA A 422 8.51 6.14 1.41
CA ALA A 422 9.63 7.02 1.12
C ALA A 422 9.22 8.20 0.25
N THR A 423 9.80 9.36 0.55
CA THR A 423 9.78 10.53 -0.31
C THR A 423 11.19 11.07 -0.54
N SER A 424 11.45 11.59 -1.73
CA SER A 424 12.56 12.52 -1.98
C SER A 424 12.01 13.90 -2.33
N SER A 425 12.63 14.98 -1.87
CA SER A 425 12.24 16.38 -2.12
C SER A 425 13.44 17.31 -1.98
N SER A 426 13.26 18.63 -2.06
CA SER A 426 14.30 19.61 -1.73
C SER A 426 14.66 19.67 -0.24
N GLY A 427 13.78 19.24 0.66
CA GLY A 427 13.91 19.43 2.10
C GLY A 427 13.63 20.85 2.61
N VAL A 428 13.46 21.83 1.72
CA VAL A 428 13.30 23.25 2.04
C VAL A 428 12.09 23.86 1.34
N ASN A 429 11.54 24.95 1.89
CA ASN A 429 10.42 25.66 1.30
C ASN A 429 10.92 26.57 0.16
N ILE A 430 10.75 26.13 -1.09
CA ILE A 430 11.18 26.88 -2.29
C ILE A 430 9.95 27.48 -2.96
N ASN A 431 10.06 28.73 -3.41
CA ASN A 431 9.04 29.35 -4.25
C ASN A 431 9.18 28.86 -5.71
N ASP A 432 8.61 27.69 -6.00
CA ASP A 432 8.64 27.07 -7.33
C ASP A 432 7.26 26.93 -7.97
N PHE A 433 6.31 27.79 -7.58
CA PHE A 433 4.95 27.83 -8.11
C PHE A 433 4.20 26.48 -8.03
N GLY A 434 4.60 25.60 -7.09
CA GLY A 434 3.98 24.30 -6.89
C GLY A 434 4.48 23.20 -7.83
N PHE A 435 5.46 23.49 -8.70
CA PHE A 435 6.12 22.48 -9.54
C PHE A 435 7.07 21.59 -8.74
N ARG A 436 7.52 22.06 -7.56
CA ARG A 436 8.41 21.42 -6.59
C ARG A 436 9.73 20.92 -7.20
N GLN A 437 10.80 21.68 -6.99
CA GLN A 437 12.15 21.36 -7.48
C GLN A 437 12.96 20.51 -6.47
N GLY A 438 14.09 19.94 -6.92
CA GLY A 438 14.98 19.12 -6.09
C GLY A 438 14.47 17.68 -5.92
N GLY A 439 15.02 16.94 -4.94
CA GLY A 439 14.69 15.53 -4.73
C GLY A 439 15.64 14.60 -5.48
N SER A 440 15.08 13.62 -6.20
CA SER A 440 15.86 12.57 -6.87
C SER A 440 15.28 12.18 -8.22
N THR A 441 16.06 11.42 -8.98
CA THR A 441 15.49 10.65 -10.10
C THR A 441 14.65 9.48 -9.56
N ILE A 442 13.87 8.84 -10.43
CA ILE A 442 13.15 7.62 -10.07
C ILE A 442 14.15 6.48 -9.81
N HIS A 443 15.16 6.37 -10.68
CA HIS A 443 16.20 5.36 -10.57
C HIS A 443 16.98 5.47 -9.25
N GLN A 444 17.41 6.69 -8.89
CA GLN A 444 18.11 6.96 -7.62
C GLN A 444 17.28 6.52 -6.39
N LEU A 445 15.97 6.82 -6.37
CA LEU A 445 15.10 6.42 -5.27
C LEU A 445 14.96 4.89 -5.20
N GLY A 446 14.86 4.22 -6.35
CA GLY A 446 14.87 2.76 -6.45
C GLY A 446 16.13 2.15 -5.84
N ASP A 447 17.30 2.64 -6.21
CA ASP A 447 18.58 2.16 -5.71
C ASP A 447 18.79 2.43 -4.21
N VAL A 448 18.36 3.60 -3.73
CA VAL A 448 18.33 3.89 -2.28
C VAL A 448 17.48 2.85 -1.55
N LEU A 449 16.26 2.58 -2.02
CA LEU A 449 15.35 1.60 -1.39
C LEU A 449 15.92 0.17 -1.46
N LYS A 450 16.55 -0.19 -2.58
CA LYS A 450 17.26 -1.46 -2.75
C LYS A 450 18.41 -1.60 -1.74
N SER A 451 19.20 -0.54 -1.53
CA SER A 451 20.29 -0.54 -0.54
C SER A 451 19.80 -0.78 0.90
N LEU A 452 18.56 -0.38 1.20
CA LEU A 452 17.90 -0.63 2.49
C LEU A 452 17.32 -2.05 2.62
N GLY A 453 17.39 -2.84 1.55
CA GLY A 453 16.94 -4.23 1.48
C GLY A 453 15.55 -4.42 0.90
N ALA A 454 14.97 -3.42 0.21
CA ALA A 454 13.76 -3.64 -0.57
C ALA A 454 14.03 -4.59 -1.75
N THR A 455 13.10 -5.51 -2.00
CA THR A 455 13.11 -6.35 -3.21
C THR A 455 12.18 -5.78 -4.27
N ASP A 456 11.13 -5.08 -3.85
CA ASP A 456 10.10 -4.56 -4.73
C ASP A 456 9.77 -3.14 -4.32
N ALA A 457 9.45 -2.31 -5.31
CA ALA A 457 9.09 -0.93 -5.09
C ALA A 457 8.26 -0.42 -6.25
N VAL A 458 7.39 0.53 -5.96
CA VAL A 458 6.58 1.23 -6.97
C VAL A 458 6.76 2.72 -6.83
N THR A 459 6.70 3.44 -7.93
CA THR A 459 6.45 4.88 -7.90
C THR A 459 4.98 5.14 -7.64
N VAL A 460 4.70 6.30 -7.06
CA VAL A 460 3.36 6.88 -7.01
C VAL A 460 3.46 8.34 -7.48
N ASP A 461 2.37 9.10 -7.41
CA ASP A 461 2.35 10.49 -7.86
C ASP A 461 3.45 11.32 -7.16
N GLY A 462 4.06 12.22 -7.91
CA GLY A 462 5.26 12.95 -7.53
C GLY A 462 5.07 14.46 -7.55
N GLY A 463 6.18 15.20 -7.63
CA GLY A 463 6.19 16.65 -7.79
C GLY A 463 5.40 17.37 -6.69
N GLY A 464 4.44 18.22 -7.09
CA GLY A 464 3.56 18.96 -6.17
C GLY A 464 2.73 18.09 -5.23
N SER A 465 2.54 16.80 -5.53
CA SER A 465 1.79 15.86 -4.67
C SER A 465 2.66 15.22 -3.59
N THR A 466 3.97 15.10 -3.81
CA THR A 466 4.92 14.45 -2.89
C THR A 466 4.83 15.06 -1.50
N THR A 467 4.41 14.28 -0.52
CA THR A 467 4.25 14.72 0.86
C THR A 467 4.50 13.56 1.81
N PHE A 468 5.19 13.84 2.92
CA PHE A 468 5.43 12.87 3.97
C PHE A 468 4.96 13.42 5.31
N PHE A 469 4.00 12.74 5.94
CA PHE A 469 3.57 13.06 7.31
C PHE A 469 4.01 11.96 8.27
N ALA A 470 4.42 12.35 9.47
CA ALA A 470 4.56 11.41 10.59
C ALA A 470 3.89 11.95 11.85
N LYS A 471 3.41 11.03 12.69
CA LYS A 471 2.82 11.37 13.99
C LYS A 471 3.93 11.50 15.04
N ILE A 472 4.27 12.73 15.40
CA ILE A 472 5.31 13.08 16.38
C ILE A 472 4.64 13.79 17.55
N LEU A 473 4.82 13.28 18.78
CA LEU A 473 4.18 13.81 19.99
C LEU A 473 2.66 14.01 19.80
N SER A 474 2.01 13.01 19.19
CA SER A 474 0.57 13.00 18.88
C SER A 474 0.08 14.02 17.86
N ARG A 475 0.97 14.76 17.18
CA ARG A 475 0.62 15.69 16.10
C ARG A 475 1.22 15.23 14.78
N TYR A 476 0.51 15.48 13.68
CA TYR A 476 1.05 15.24 12.34
C TYR A 476 2.00 16.38 11.97
N LYS A 477 3.26 16.03 11.66
CA LYS A 477 4.27 16.93 11.12
C LYS A 477 4.63 16.50 9.72
N ARG A 478 4.72 17.47 8.82
CA ARG A 478 5.25 17.33 7.47
C ARG A 478 6.77 17.24 7.55
N LEU A 479 7.33 16.28 6.83
CA LEU A 479 8.75 15.91 6.97
C LEU A 479 9.51 15.91 5.65
N ASP A 480 8.83 15.90 4.51
CA ASP A 480 9.46 16.06 3.20
C ASP A 480 10.01 17.47 3.01
N VAL A 481 9.31 18.50 3.47
CA VAL A 481 9.74 19.92 3.51
C VAL A 481 9.09 20.57 4.76
N PRO A 482 9.40 21.84 5.10
CA PRO A 482 8.83 22.51 6.29
C PRO A 482 7.29 22.54 6.31
N ASP A 483 6.70 22.55 7.51
CA ASP A 483 5.24 22.49 7.75
C ASP A 483 4.48 23.67 7.09
N GLU A 484 5.11 24.84 7.03
CA GLU A 484 4.56 26.07 6.45
C GLU A 484 4.56 26.10 4.92
N ALA A 485 5.24 25.16 4.26
CA ALA A 485 5.25 25.08 2.82
C ALA A 485 3.86 24.69 2.30
N TRP A 486 3.45 25.27 1.16
CA TRP A 486 2.16 24.96 0.54
C TRP A 486 2.00 23.44 0.30
N ILE A 487 0.80 22.92 0.56
CA ILE A 487 0.42 21.52 0.38
C ILE A 487 -0.70 21.43 -0.66
N ARG A 488 -0.49 20.58 -1.66
CA ARG A 488 -1.54 20.17 -2.59
C ARG A 488 -2.54 19.28 -1.86
N GLU A 489 -3.82 19.64 -1.92
CA GLU A 489 -4.89 18.75 -1.54
C GLU A 489 -5.03 17.64 -2.58
N ILE A 490 -5.22 16.41 -2.12
CA ILE A 490 -5.28 15.22 -2.98
C ILE A 490 -6.44 14.33 -2.54
N PRO A 491 -6.90 13.40 -3.40
CA PRO A 491 -8.03 12.56 -3.03
C PRO A 491 -7.61 11.32 -2.21
N ILE A 492 -6.32 10.95 -2.22
CA ILE A 492 -5.90 9.59 -1.86
C ILE A 492 -4.49 9.54 -1.26
N GLY A 493 -4.27 8.65 -0.30
CA GLY A 493 -2.95 8.31 0.19
C GLY A 493 -2.92 6.97 0.93
N VAL A 494 -1.78 6.67 1.55
CA VAL A 494 -1.60 5.47 2.38
C VAL A 494 -0.80 5.79 3.64
N GLY A 495 -0.94 4.96 4.66
CA GLY A 495 -0.12 5.06 5.86
C GLY A 495 0.21 3.72 6.49
N LEU A 496 1.30 3.74 7.27
CA LEU A 496 1.59 2.72 8.27
C LEU A 496 0.82 3.07 9.53
N VAL A 497 0.00 2.16 10.04
CA VAL A 497 -0.83 2.38 11.23
C VAL A 497 -0.48 1.38 12.33
N PRO A 498 -0.79 1.67 13.61
CA PRO A 498 -0.65 0.67 14.67
C PRO A 498 -1.46 -0.58 14.32
N LYS A 499 -0.88 -1.75 14.59
CA LYS A 499 -1.53 -3.03 14.34
C LYS A 499 -2.79 -3.16 15.19
N SER A 500 -3.93 -3.44 14.55
CA SER A 500 -5.23 -3.65 15.22
C SER A 500 -5.40 -5.03 15.83
#